data_AF-A0A1F6B5Z9-F1
#
_entry.id   AF-A0A1F6B5Z9-F1
#
_cell.length_a   1.000
_cell.length_b   1.000
_cell.length_c   1.000
_cell.angle_alpha   90.00
_cell.angle_beta   90.00
_cell.angle_gamma   90.00
#
_symmetry.space_group_name_H-M   'P 1'
#
loop_
_entity.id
_entity.type
_entity.pdbx_description
1 polymer ?
#
loop_
_entity_poly.entity_id
_entity_poly.type
_entity_poly.pdbx_seq_one_letter_code
_entity_poly.pdbx_strand_id
1 'polypeptide(L)' 'MTQYAKYAKKIRQYFSDHPDYNSAVHLIAGVGIGILLTYPLVGQHPIRWSVVLLVVALLGHLYPLAVKK' A
#
# COMPACT_ATOMS: atom_id res chain seq x y z
N MET A 1 16.30 12.78 17.73
CA MET A 1 15.65 12.17 16.54
C MET A 1 14.19 12.61 16.55
N THR A 2 13.68 13.22 15.48
CA THR A 2 12.29 13.72 15.44
C THR A 2 11.28 12.56 15.50
N GLN A 3 10.04 12.81 15.93
CA GLN A 3 9.01 11.76 15.94
C GLN A 3 8.81 11.14 14.55
N TYR A 4 8.85 11.95 13.50
CA TYR A 4 8.83 11.50 12.10
C TYR A 4 9.92 10.48 11.77
N ALA A 5 11.17 10.77 12.17
CA ALA A 5 12.29 9.87 11.93
C ALA A 5 12.16 8.54 12.67
N LYS A 6 11.53 8.53 13.87
CA LYS A 6 11.23 7.30 14.62
C LYS A 6 10.22 6.42 13.88
N TYR A 7 9.12 6.99 13.38
CA TYR A 7 8.12 6.25 12.62
C TYR A 7 8.66 5.74 11.28
N ALA A 8 9.38 6.57 10.54
CA ALA A 8 10.01 6.16 9.29
C ALA A 8 10.99 5.00 9.48
N LYS A 9 11.80 5.03 10.55
CA LYS A 9 12.69 3.93 10.92
C LYS A 9 11.91 2.65 11.24
N LYS A 10 10.81 2.75 11.99
CA LYS A 10 9.95 1.60 12.34
C LYS A 10 9.34 0.95 11.10
N ILE A 11 8.76 1.75 10.21
CA ILE A 11 8.16 1.27 8.95
C ILE A 11 9.22 0.59 8.07
N ARG A 12 10.38 1.23 7.87
CA ARG A 12 11.47 0.66 7.07
C ARG A 12 11.97 -0.67 7.64
N GLN A 13 12.15 -0.75 8.95
CA GLN A 13 12.57 -1.98 9.60
C GLN A 13 11.55 -3.10 9.36
N TYR A 14 10.26 -2.83 9.58
CA TYR A 14 9.22 -3.84 9.40
C TYR A 14 9.18 -4.38 7.97
N PHE A 15 9.25 -3.51 6.96
CA PHE A 15 9.28 -3.94 5.56
C PHE A 15 10.58 -4.66 5.17
N SER A 16 11.70 -4.34 5.80
CA SER A 16 12.95 -5.09 5.62
C SER A 16 12.85 -6.49 6.21
N ASP A 17 12.16 -6.64 7.34
CA ASP A 17 11.97 -7.93 8.01
C ASP A 17 10.88 -8.79 7.34
N HIS A 18 9.95 -8.17 6.60
CA HIS A 18 8.83 -8.83 5.92
C HIS A 18 8.77 -8.48 4.42
N PRO A 19 9.73 -8.96 3.61
CA PRO A 19 9.83 -8.62 2.19
C PRO A 19 8.61 -9.07 1.36
N ASP A 20 8.00 -10.20 1.71
CA ASP A 20 6.81 -10.70 1.03
C ASP A 20 5.58 -9.82 1.31
N TYR A 21 5.44 -9.36 2.56
CA TYR A 21 4.41 -8.39 2.93
C TYR A 21 4.60 -7.07 2.18
N ASN A 22 5.84 -6.56 2.11
CA ASN A 22 6.16 -5.35 1.34
C ASN A 22 5.76 -5.51 -0.14
N SER A 23 6.10 -6.66 -0.74
CA SER A 23 5.77 -6.99 -2.12
C SER A 23 4.26 -7.07 -2.34
N ALA A 24 3.51 -7.71 -1.43
CA ALA A 24 2.07 -7.81 -1.52
C ALA A 24 1.38 -6.44 -1.44
N VAL A 25 1.81 -5.56 -0.52
CA VAL A 25 1.27 -4.20 -0.41
C VAL A 25 1.50 -3.41 -1.71
N HIS A 26 2.70 -3.49 -2.30
CA HIS A 26 3.00 -2.81 -3.57
C HIS A 26 2.27 -3.43 -4.76
N LEU A 27 2.07 -4.75 -4.77
CA LEU A 27 1.30 -5.43 -5.81
C LEU A 27 -0.16 -4.95 -5.79
N ILE A 28 -0.79 -4.90 -4.62
CA ILE A 28 -2.16 -4.40 -4.45
C ILE A 28 -2.26 -2.94 -4.90
N ALA A 29 -1.29 -2.10 -4.51
CA ALA A 29 -1.21 -0.72 -4.97
C ALA A 29 -1.10 -0.63 -6.50
N GLY A 30 -0.20 -1.42 -7.09
CA GLY A 30 0.02 -1.46 -8.54
C GLY A 30 -1.22 -1.88 -9.32
N VAL A 31 -1.95 -2.89 -8.86
CA VAL A 31 -3.22 -3.32 -9.49
C VAL A 31 -4.27 -2.21 -9.39
N GLY A 32 -4.42 -1.57 -8.23
CA GLY A 32 -5.35 -0.45 -8.06
C GLY A 32 -5.04 0.73 -8.99
N ILE A 33 -3.77 1.14 -9.05
CA ILE A 33 -3.30 2.19 -9.97
C ILE A 33 -3.52 1.76 -11.43
N GLY A 34 -3.21 0.51 -11.77
CA GLY A 34 -3.40 -0.03 -13.12
C GLY A 34 -4.84 0.11 -13.59
N ILE A 35 -5.81 -0.26 -12.74
CA ILE A 35 -7.25 -0.08 -13.03
C ILE A 35 -7.59 1.39 -13.32
N LEU A 36 -7.11 2.34 -12.50
CA LEU A 36 -7.35 3.77 -12.75
C LEU A 36 -6.76 4.26 -14.06
N LEU A 37 -5.52 3.88 -14.36
CA LEU A 37 -4.81 4.33 -15.55
C LEU A 37 -5.44 3.78 -16.84
N THR A 38 -6.08 2.62 -16.77
CA THR A 38 -6.78 2.04 -17.92
C THR A 38 -8.13 2.71 -18.22
N TYR A 39 -8.60 3.65 -17.40
CA TYR A 39 -9.82 4.44 -17.68
C TYR A 39 -9.55 5.60 -18.67
N PRO A 40 -10.32 5.78 -19.76
CA PRO A 40 -11.51 5.02 -20.18
C PRO A 40 -11.22 4.02 -21.31
N LEU A 41 -9.97 3.63 -21.54
CA LEU A 41 -9.56 2.78 -22.67
C LEU A 41 -10.26 1.40 -22.73
N VAL A 42 -10.89 0.96 -21.64
CA VAL A 42 -11.53 -0.36 -21.50
C VAL A 42 -12.94 -0.26 -20.85
N GLY A 43 -13.91 0.33 -21.55
CA GLY A 43 -15.36 0.17 -21.24
C GLY A 43 -15.83 0.56 -19.82
N GLN A 44 -16.82 -0.18 -19.28
CA GLN A 44 -17.34 0.00 -17.91
C GLN A 44 -16.27 -0.38 -16.88
N HIS A 45 -15.52 0.62 -16.42
CA HIS A 45 -14.39 0.38 -15.54
C HIS A 45 -14.79 0.09 -14.09
N PRO A 46 -14.19 -0.92 -13.46
CA PRO A 46 -14.38 -1.24 -12.05
C PRO A 46 -13.67 -0.23 -11.12
N ILE A 47 -13.92 1.08 -11.24
CA ILE A 47 -13.29 2.12 -10.39
C ILE A 47 -13.48 1.81 -8.90
N ARG A 48 -14.61 1.21 -8.53
CA ARG A 48 -14.88 0.73 -7.16
C ARG A 48 -13.77 -0.19 -6.65
N TRP A 49 -13.29 -1.11 -7.49
CA TRP A 49 -12.21 -2.04 -7.13
C TRP A 49 -10.86 -1.35 -7.01
N SER A 50 -10.56 -0.36 -7.85
CA SER A 50 -9.37 0.48 -7.63
C SER A 50 -9.41 1.15 -6.25
N VAL A 51 -10.51 1.81 -5.91
CA VAL A 51 -10.64 2.52 -4.63
C VAL A 51 -10.42 1.57 -3.47
N VAL A 52 -11.04 0.38 -3.50
CA VAL A 52 -10.87 -0.65 -2.48
C VAL A 52 -9.41 -1.09 -2.37
N LEU A 53 -8.75 -1.42 -3.50
CA LEU A 53 -7.37 -1.86 -3.52
C LEU A 53 -6.40 -0.80 -3.00
N LEU A 54 -6.59 0.46 -3.39
CA LEU A 54 -5.74 1.56 -2.92
C LEU A 54 -5.92 1.83 -1.42
N VAL A 55 -7.15 1.74 -0.91
CA VAL A 55 -7.41 1.84 0.54
C VAL A 55 -6.71 0.70 1.28
N VAL A 56 -6.82 -0.54 0.79
CA VAL A 56 -6.14 -1.70 1.38
C VAL A 56 -4.62 -1.53 1.34
N ALA A 57 -4.05 -1.08 0.23
CA ALA A 57 -2.61 -0.82 0.12
C ALA A 57 -2.15 0.29 1.09
N LEU A 58 -2.93 1.37 1.24
CA LEU A 58 -2.64 2.43 2.18
C LEU A 58 -2.65 1.93 3.63
N LEU A 59 -3.68 1.16 4.00
CA LEU A 59 -3.74 0.51 5.31
C LEU A 59 -2.57 -0.45 5.51
N GLY A 60 -2.16 -1.17 4.47
CA GLY A 60 -0.99 -2.04 4.47
C GLY A 60 0.32 -1.29 4.76
N HIS A 61 0.48 -0.08 4.21
CA HIS A 61 1.61 0.81 4.51
C HIS A 61 1.60 1.40 5.92
N LEU A 62 0.42 1.60 6.50
CA LEU A 62 0.25 2.14 7.84
C LEU A 62 0.30 1.07 8.94
N TYR A 63 0.01 -0.19 8.60
CA TYR A 63 0.00 -1.32 9.53
C TYR A 63 1.26 -1.44 10.41
N PRO A 64 2.50 -1.23 9.92
CA PRO A 64 3.71 -1.29 10.75
C PRO A 64 3.71 -0.28 11.92
N LEU A 65 2.93 0.80 11.82
CA LEU A 65 2.77 1.76 12.91
C LEU A 65 1.94 1.18 14.05
N ALA A 66 0.91 0.39 13.74
CA ALA A 66 0.00 -0.22 14.71
C ALA A 66 0.57 -1.49 15.37
N VAL A 67 1.44 -2.23 14.68
CA VAL A 67 2.06 -3.44 15.23
C VAL A 67 3.01 -3.09 16.38
N LYS A 68 2.80 -3.70 17.55
CA LYS A 68 3.77 -3.68 18.64
C LYS A 68 4.86 -4.71 18.32
N LYS A 69 6.12 -4.33 18.56
CA LYS A 69 7.28 -5.23 18.41
C LYS A 69 7.07 -6.53 19.17
#